data_AF-A0A5Y9Q5F9-F1
#
_entry.id   AF-A0A5Y9Q5F9-F1
#
_cell.length_a   1.000
_cell.length_b   1.000
_cell.length_c   1.000
_cell.angle_alpha   90.00
_cell.angle_beta   90.00
_cell.angle_gamma   90.00
#
_symmetry.space_group_name_H-M   'P 1'
#
loop_
_entity.id
_entity.type
_entity.pdbx_description
1 polymer ?
#
loop_
_entity_poly.entity_id
_entity_poly.type
_entity_poly.pdbx_seq_one_letter_code
_entity_poly.pdbx_strand_id
1 'polypeptide(L)'
;MDTFVSNSLVNENETKWEDLHKKSSLKETRTTPSYAIRRIFSERNMIETSGTCSNTNTLEIGCGFGRNLLYLLENKFSGKYVGIDQTDISI
;
A
#
# COMPACT_ATOMS: atom_id res chain seq x y z
N MET A 1 -6.72 -34.67 2.47
CA MET A 1 -6.61 -33.83 3.69
C MET A 1 -6.31 -32.37 3.34
N ASP A 2 -5.95 -32.07 2.08
CA ASP A 2 -5.57 -30.72 1.61
C ASP A 2 -6.73 -29.76 1.30
N THR A 3 -7.90 -30.27 0.91
CA THR A 3 -9.06 -29.44 0.51
C THR A 3 -9.70 -28.68 1.68
N PHE A 4 -9.60 -29.23 2.91
CA PHE A 4 -10.11 -28.58 4.11
C PHE A 4 -9.23 -27.40 4.55
N VAL A 5 -7.91 -27.54 4.40
CA VAL A 5 -6.94 -26.48 4.70
C VAL A 5 -7.06 -25.34 3.68
N SER A 6 -7.28 -25.65 2.39
CA SER A 6 -7.46 -24.62 1.37
C SER A 6 -8.73 -23.81 1.60
N ASN A 7 -9.85 -24.45 1.95
CA ASN A 7 -11.11 -23.74 2.19
C ASN A 7 -11.08 -22.87 3.45
N SER A 8 -10.36 -23.29 4.50
CA SER A 8 -10.14 -22.46 5.69
C SER A 8 -9.35 -21.19 5.37
N LEU A 9 -8.28 -21.32 4.58
CA LEU A 9 -7.42 -20.20 4.19
C LEU A 9 -8.12 -19.20 3.28
N VAL A 10 -8.95 -19.67 2.35
CA VAL A 10 -9.76 -18.80 1.48
C VAL A 10 -10.72 -17.97 2.32
N ASN A 11 -11.49 -18.61 3.21
CA ASN A 11 -12.46 -17.92 4.07
C ASN A 11 -11.79 -16.90 5.02
N GLU A 12 -10.62 -17.24 5.58
CA GLU A 12 -9.86 -16.31 6.41
C GLU A 12 -9.37 -15.09 5.62
N ASN A 13 -8.92 -15.30 4.39
CA ASN A 13 -8.47 -14.21 3.53
C ASN A 13 -9.63 -13.31 3.11
N GLU A 14 -10.77 -13.89 2.73
CA GLU A 14 -12.00 -13.13 2.43
C GLU A 14 -12.44 -12.29 3.63
N THR A 15 -12.47 -12.88 4.83
CA THR A 15 -12.86 -12.16 6.05
C THR A 15 -11.91 -10.99 6.36
N LYS A 16 -10.59 -11.22 6.27
CA LYS A 16 -9.59 -10.15 6.44
C LYS A 16 -9.80 -9.02 5.42
N TRP A 17 -10.14 -9.40 4.21
CA TRP A 17 -10.34 -8.48 3.10
C TRP A 17 -11.61 -7.63 3.28
N GLU A 18 -12.73 -8.25 3.66
CA GLU A 18 -13.95 -7.54 4.02
C GLU A 18 -13.74 -6.57 5.19
N ASP A 19 -13.01 -6.99 6.23
CA ASP A 19 -12.73 -6.14 7.38
C ASP A 19 -11.85 -4.94 7.03
N LEU A 20 -10.90 -5.11 6.10
CA LEU A 20 -10.10 -4.01 5.57
C LEU A 20 -10.98 -3.01 4.80
N HIS A 21 -11.88 -3.49 3.96
CA HIS A 21 -12.82 -2.64 3.21
C HIS A 21 -13.88 -1.95 4.11
N LYS A 22 -14.31 -2.58 5.20
CA LYS A 22 -15.20 -1.89 6.16
C LYS A 22 -14.49 -0.69 6.80
N LYS A 23 -13.21 -0.85 7.15
CA LYS A 23 -12.41 0.20 7.82
C LYS A 23 -11.95 1.32 6.88
N SER A 24 -11.84 1.05 5.58
CA SER A 24 -11.43 2.04 4.59
C SER A 24 -12.50 3.10 4.30
N SER A 25 -13.77 2.83 4.64
CA SER A 25 -14.83 3.85 4.64
C SER A 25 -14.55 5.03 5.59
N LEU A 26 -13.67 4.87 6.58
CA LEU A 26 -13.28 5.92 7.52
C LEU A 26 -12.26 6.87 6.90
N LYS A 27 -12.56 8.18 6.89
CA LYS A 27 -11.70 9.22 6.30
C LYS A 27 -10.26 9.19 6.83
N GLU A 28 -10.07 8.99 8.14
CA GLU A 28 -8.74 8.95 8.77
C GLU A 28 -7.88 7.80 8.20
N THR A 29 -8.50 6.65 7.96
CA THR A 29 -7.86 5.48 7.32
C THR A 29 -7.42 5.79 5.88
N ARG A 30 -8.11 6.73 5.22
CA ARG A 30 -7.85 7.15 3.84
C ARG A 30 -6.75 8.20 3.68
N THR A 31 -6.49 8.99 4.72
CA THR A 31 -5.56 10.13 4.64
C THR A 31 -4.26 9.88 5.39
N THR A 32 -4.23 8.98 6.37
CA THR A 32 -3.05 8.77 7.21
C THR A 32 -2.17 7.65 6.62
N PRO A 33 -0.91 7.91 6.23
CA PRO A 33 -0.02 6.87 5.73
C PRO A 33 0.26 5.82 6.81
N SER A 34 0.61 4.61 6.41
CA SER A 34 0.99 3.58 7.37
C SER A 34 2.27 3.93 8.15
N TYR A 35 2.46 3.31 9.32
CA TYR A 35 3.70 3.45 10.09
C TYR A 35 4.94 3.08 9.26
N ALA A 36 4.87 1.98 8.50
CA ALA A 36 5.97 1.51 7.67
C ALA A 36 6.40 2.57 6.65
N ILE A 37 5.45 3.20 5.97
CA ILE A 37 5.72 4.22 4.96
C ILE A 37 6.32 5.48 5.57
N ARG A 38 5.84 5.91 6.75
CA ARG A 38 6.46 7.02 7.48
C ARG A 38 7.93 6.71 7.83
N ARG A 39 8.22 5.46 8.22
CA ARG A 39 9.59 5.03 8.58
C ARG A 39 10.50 4.96 7.36
N ILE A 40 10.03 4.37 6.26
CA ILE A 40 10.73 4.37 4.95
C ILE A 40 11.06 5.80 4.51
N PHE A 41 10.09 6.71 4.58
CA PHE A 41 10.31 8.10 4.21
C PHE A 41 11.34 8.79 5.12
N SER A 42 11.29 8.54 6.44
CA SER A 42 12.26 9.10 7.38
C SER A 42 13.69 8.64 7.13
N GLU A 43 13.85 7.45 6.56
CA GLU A 43 15.14 6.83 6.25
C GLU A 43 15.56 7.03 4.79
N ARG A 44 14.85 7.89 4.03
CA ARG A 44 15.07 8.05 2.57
C ARG A 44 16.54 8.34 2.20
N ASN A 45 17.27 9.07 3.06
CA ASN A 45 18.66 9.43 2.80
C ASN A 45 19.62 8.23 2.99
N MET A 46 19.15 7.16 3.63
CA MET A 46 19.86 5.89 3.82
C MET A 46 19.48 4.85 2.77
N ILE A 47 18.42 5.09 2.00
CA ILE A 47 18.03 4.24 0.89
C ILE A 47 18.98 4.57 -0.27
N GLU A 48 19.84 3.63 -0.64
CA GLU A 48 20.71 3.79 -1.81
C GLU A 48 19.88 3.94 -3.07
N THR A 49 19.72 5.18 -3.51
CA THR A 49 19.29 5.49 -4.86
C THR A 49 20.52 6.01 -5.59
N SER A 50 21.11 5.18 -6.45
CA SER A 50 22.26 5.56 -7.29
C SER A 50 21.94 6.66 -8.33
N GLY A 51 20.80 7.34 -8.21
CA GLY A 51 20.32 8.39 -9.09
C GLY A 51 19.59 9.49 -8.34
N THR A 52 19.41 10.63 -9.00
CA THR A 52 18.57 11.72 -8.51
C THR A 52 17.13 11.25 -8.31
N CYS A 53 16.36 11.91 -7.44
CA CYS A 53 14.95 11.59 -7.20
C CYS A 53 14.12 11.49 -8.51
N SER A 54 14.46 12.28 -9.54
CA SER A 54 13.83 12.19 -10.87
C SER A 54 13.96 10.83 -11.57
N ASN A 55 14.93 10.01 -11.17
CA ASN A 55 15.28 8.73 -11.79
C ASN A 55 14.82 7.53 -10.96
N THR A 56 14.12 7.74 -9.86
CA THR A 56 13.61 6.67 -9.00
C THR A 56 12.12 6.42 -9.25
N ASN A 57 11.73 5.16 -9.12
CA ASN A 57 10.35 4.71 -9.33
C ASN A 57 9.84 4.05 -8.04
N THR A 58 8.64 4.43 -7.60
CA THR A 58 7.91 3.75 -6.52
C THR A 58 6.84 2.84 -7.13
N LEU A 59 6.81 1.58 -6.70
CA LEU A 59 5.74 0.62 -6.98
C LEU A 59 5.09 0.21 -5.64
N GLU A 60 3.79 0.44 -5.49
CA GLU A 60 3.01 -0.10 -4.38
C GLU A 60 2.08 -1.22 -4.88
N ILE A 61 2.30 -2.44 -4.38
CA ILE A 61 1.47 -3.62 -4.65
C ILE A 61 0.42 -3.73 -3.54
N GLY A 62 -0.84 -3.89 -3.93
CA GLY A 62 -1.97 -3.78 -2.99
C GLY A 62 -2.14 -2.34 -2.51
N CYS A 63 -2.12 -1.37 -3.43
CA CYS A 63 -2.15 0.04 -3.07
C CYS A 63 -3.49 0.50 -2.48
N GLY A 64 -4.55 -0.31 -2.61
CA GLY A 64 -5.91 0.06 -2.26
C GLY A 64 -6.26 1.42 -2.83
N PHE A 65 -6.84 2.29 -1.99
CA PHE A 65 -7.20 3.67 -2.33
C PHE A 65 -6.00 4.64 -2.39
N GLY A 66 -4.77 4.15 -2.36
CA GLY A 66 -3.56 4.92 -2.68
C GLY A 66 -3.04 5.87 -1.60
N ARG A 67 -3.43 5.71 -0.32
CA ARG A 67 -3.00 6.63 0.76
C ARG A 67 -1.49 6.78 0.91
N ASN A 68 -0.76 5.68 0.77
CA ASN A 68 0.67 5.63 1.00
C ASN A 68 1.39 6.24 -0.20
N LEU A 69 0.99 5.86 -1.42
CA LEU A 69 1.42 6.50 -2.65
C LEU A 69 1.18 8.02 -2.64
N LEU A 70 -0.01 8.48 -2.21
CA LEU A 70 -0.31 9.91 -2.12
C LEU A 70 0.69 10.62 -1.19
N TYR A 71 0.90 10.07 0.00
CA TYR A 71 1.87 10.62 0.95
C TYR A 71 3.29 10.69 0.37
N LEU A 72 3.75 9.62 -0.31
CA LEU A 72 5.07 9.61 -0.94
C LEU A 72 5.18 10.58 -2.13
N LEU A 73 4.09 10.79 -2.87
CA LEU A 73 3.98 11.72 -3.98
C LEU A 73 4.06 13.17 -3.50
N GLU A 74 3.26 13.55 -2.50
CA GLU A 74 3.27 14.89 -1.91
C GLU A 74 4.64 15.26 -1.34
N ASN A 75 5.38 14.26 -0.84
CA ASN A 75 6.71 14.44 -0.27
C ASN A 75 7.86 14.23 -1.27
N LYS A 76 7.57 14.07 -2.57
CA LYS A 76 8.56 13.95 -3.67
C LYS A 76 9.61 12.87 -3.40
N PHE A 77 9.17 11.72 -2.91
CA PHE A 77 10.03 10.57 -2.65
C PHE A 77 10.63 9.95 -3.92
N SER A 78 9.94 10.04 -5.06
CA SER A 78 10.36 9.45 -6.35
C SER A 78 9.88 10.28 -7.54
N GLY A 79 10.47 10.04 -8.71
CA GLY A 79 10.08 10.69 -9.97
C GLY A 79 8.82 10.08 -10.59
N LYS A 80 8.58 8.79 -10.39
CA LYS A 80 7.39 8.08 -10.87
C LYS A 80 6.78 7.20 -9.80
N TYR A 81 5.46 7.07 -9.86
CA TYR A 81 4.65 6.30 -8.93
C TYR A 81 3.72 5.38 -9.70
N VAL A 82 3.66 4.11 -9.30
CA VAL A 82 2.77 3.10 -9.86
C VAL A 82 2.10 2.38 -8.69
N GLY A 83 0.77 2.31 -8.72
CA GLY A 83 -0.03 1.50 -7.81
C GLY A 83 -0.67 0.37 -8.56
N ILE A 84 -0.66 -0.82 -7.97
CA ILE A 84 -1.41 -1.98 -8.48
C ILE A 84 -2.28 -2.48 -7.34
N ASP A 85 -3.55 -2.64 -7.60
CA ASP A 85 -4.49 -3.26 -6.67
C ASP A 85 -5.34 -4.30 -7.43
N GLN A 86 -5.88 -5.25 -6.69
CA GLN A 86 -6.77 -6.26 -7.25
C GLN A 86 -8.17 -5.70 -7.54
N THR A 87 -8.53 -4.57 -6.92
CA THR A 87 -9.85 -3.95 -7.05
C THR A 87 -9.86 -2.76 -7.99
N ASP A 88 -10.88 -2.73 -8.85
CA ASP A 88 -11.19 -1.54 -9.66
C ASP A 88 -11.73 -0.39 -8.80
N ILE A 89 -12.37 -0.70 -7.67
CA ILE A 89 -12.94 0.27 -6.73
C ILE A 89 -12.38 0.00 -5.35
N SER A 90 -11.42 0.81 -4.94
CA SER A 90 -10.94 0.82 -3.56
C SER A 90 -11.77 1.80 -2.72
N ILE A 91 -12.82 1.26 -2.09
CA ILE A 91 -13.61 1.94 -1.04
C ILE A 91 -12.76 2.07 0.22
#